data_AF-A0A520CGS3-F1
#
_entry.id   AF-A0A520CGS3-F1
#
_cell.length_a   1.000
_cell.length_b   1.000
_cell.length_c   1.000
_cell.angle_alpha   90.00
_cell.angle_beta   90.00
_cell.angle_gamma   90.00
#
_symmetry.space_group_name_H-M   'P 1'
#
loop_
_entity.id
_entity.type
_entity.pdbx_description
1 polymer ?
#
loop_
_entity_poly.entity_id
_entity_poly.type
_entity_poly.pdbx_seq_one_letter_code
_entity_poly.pdbx_strand_id
1 'polypeptide(L)'
;MQKKFLLVPLFLVGGITASFAQISPLVTLNKNYQTGLELLQNEKYVAASQQFKIVEQTRNKASKQKESNAELSLIRENAKFYTAVCA
;
A
#
# COMPACT_ATOMS: atom_id res chain seq x y z
N MET A 1 -27.63 57.11 -8.55
CA MET A 1 -27.55 56.06 -7.50
C MET A 1 -26.93 54.81 -8.11
N GLN A 2 -25.68 54.49 -7.76
CA GLN A 2 -24.96 53.37 -8.36
C GLN A 2 -25.17 52.10 -7.54
N LYS A 3 -25.90 51.14 -8.13
CA LYS A 3 -26.03 49.78 -7.60
C LYS A 3 -24.69 49.05 -7.80
N LYS A 4 -23.87 49.00 -6.76
CA LYS A 4 -22.66 48.15 -6.73
C LYS A 4 -23.07 46.82 -6.12
N PHE A 5 -23.38 45.84 -6.98
CA PHE A 5 -23.52 44.45 -6.59
C PHE A 5 -22.15 43.92 -6.14
N LEU A 6 -21.91 43.92 -4.83
CA LEU A 6 -20.84 43.13 -4.21
C LEU A 6 -21.33 41.68 -4.07
N LEU A 7 -21.46 40.99 -5.20
CA LEU A 7 -21.54 39.53 -5.23
C LEU A 7 -20.14 39.01 -5.55
N VAL A 8 -19.27 39.08 -4.54
CA VAL A 8 -18.01 38.32 -4.54
C VAL A 8 -18.39 36.85 -4.64
N PRO A 9 -17.89 36.08 -5.63
CA PRO A 9 -18.34 34.72 -5.82
C PRO A 9 -17.83 33.88 -4.65
N LEU A 10 -18.76 33.50 -3.76
CA LEU A 10 -18.60 32.53 -2.67
C LEU A 10 -18.31 31.09 -3.20
N PHE A 11 -17.84 30.95 -4.44
CA PHE A 11 -17.62 29.67 -5.11
C PHE A 11 -16.19 29.16 -5.03
N LEU A 12 -15.25 29.91 -4.45
CA LEU A 12 -13.84 29.49 -4.32
C LEU A 12 -13.53 28.69 -3.04
N VAL A 13 -14.50 28.48 -2.14
CA VAL A 13 -14.28 27.75 -0.86
C VAL A 13 -14.74 26.27 -0.92
N GLY A 14 -15.32 25.82 -2.04
CA GLY A 14 -15.83 24.44 -2.20
C GLY A 14 -14.79 23.40 -2.61
N GLY A 15 -13.52 23.77 -2.75
CA GLY A 15 -12.46 22.91 -3.27
C GLY A 15 -11.73 22.09 -2.21
N ILE A 16 -12.41 21.55 -1.20
CA ILE A 16 -11.85 20.47 -0.38
C ILE A 16 -11.90 19.21 -1.23
N THR A 17 -10.93 19.07 -2.14
CA THR A 17 -10.67 17.79 -2.79
C THR A 17 -10.46 16.77 -1.69
N ALA A 18 -11.30 15.74 -1.64
CA ALA A 18 -11.12 14.61 -0.74
C ALA A 18 -9.73 14.03 -0.99
N SER A 19 -8.77 14.39 -0.14
CA SER A 19 -7.43 13.84 -0.16
C SER A 19 -7.53 12.42 0.34
N PHE A 20 -7.76 11.47 -0.56
CA PHE A 20 -7.57 10.05 -0.29
C PHE A 20 -6.12 9.88 0.16
N ALA A 21 -5.90 9.61 1.44
CA ALA A 21 -4.57 9.33 1.96
C ALA A 21 -3.98 8.16 1.15
N GLN A 22 -2.86 8.40 0.47
CA GLN A 22 -2.20 7.36 -0.31
C GLN A 22 -1.77 6.24 0.63
N ILE A 23 -2.33 5.04 0.45
CA ILE A 23 -1.95 3.87 1.23
C ILE A 23 -0.47 3.58 0.97
N SER A 24 0.32 3.50 2.04
CA SER A 24 1.75 3.25 1.93
C SER A 24 2.01 1.93 1.20
N PRO A 25 3.01 1.88 0.30
CA PRO A 25 3.47 0.63 -0.31
C PRO A 25 3.82 -0.43 0.74
N LEU A 26 4.35 -0.01 1.90
CA LEU A 26 4.67 -0.90 3.02
C LEU A 26 3.42 -1.57 3.59
N VAL A 27 2.34 -0.79 3.79
CA VAL A 27 1.08 -1.31 4.35
C VAL A 27 0.47 -2.33 3.40
N THR A 28 0.48 -2.03 2.09
CA THR A 28 -0.03 -2.96 1.07
C THR A 28 0.81 -4.23 1.00
N LEU A 29 2.14 -4.11 1.02
CA LEU A 29 3.05 -5.24 1.00
C LEU A 29 2.87 -6.14 2.23
N ASN A 30 2.81 -5.54 3.42
CA ASN A 30 2.61 -6.27 4.66
C ASN A 30 1.26 -6.98 4.68
N LYS A 31 0.20 -6.35 4.15
CA LYS A 31 -1.12 -7.00 4.05
C LYS A 31 -1.05 -8.29 3.20
N ASN A 32 -0.42 -8.24 2.03
CA ASN A 32 -0.27 -9.41 1.17
C ASN A 32 0.56 -10.51 1.85
N TYR A 33 1.62 -10.12 2.57
CA TYR A 33 2.42 -11.05 3.35
C TYR A 33 1.60 -11.74 4.46
N GLN A 34 0.80 -10.99 5.21
CA GLN A 34 -0.09 -11.54 6.24
C GLN A 34 -1.13 -12.49 5.63
N THR A 35 -1.73 -12.15 4.49
CA THR A 35 -2.63 -13.07 3.78
C THR A 35 -1.93 -14.36 3.38
N GLY A 36 -0.66 -14.31 2.96
CA GLY A 36 0.14 -15.51 2.72
C GLY A 36 0.29 -16.38 3.98
N LEU A 37 0.57 -15.76 5.14
CA LEU A 37 0.67 -16.46 6.42
C LEU A 37 -0.66 -17.08 6.86
N GLU A 38 -1.78 -16.38 6.69
CA GLU A 38 -3.11 -16.90 6.98
C GLU A 38 -3.41 -18.14 6.11
N LEU A 39 -3.12 -18.07 4.81
CA LEU A 39 -3.31 -19.21 3.91
C LEU A 39 -2.41 -20.40 4.30
N LEU A 40 -1.17 -20.13 4.69
CA LEU A 40 -0.24 -21.15 5.19
C LEU A 40 -0.75 -21.81 6.48
N GLN A 41 -1.23 -21.01 7.43
CA GLN A 41 -1.83 -21.50 8.68
C GLN A 41 -3.06 -22.38 8.43
N ASN A 42 -3.78 -22.12 7.33
CA ASN A 42 -4.94 -22.92 6.89
C ASN A 42 -4.55 -24.04 5.91
N GLU A 43 -3.26 -24.41 5.83
CA GLU A 43 -2.74 -25.51 4.99
C GLU A 43 -3.00 -25.33 3.48
N LYS A 44 -3.29 -24.10 3.03
CA LYS A 44 -3.51 -23.76 1.63
C LYS A 44 -2.20 -23.41 0.94
N TYR A 45 -1.27 -24.36 0.88
CA TYR A 45 0.12 -24.14 0.45
C TYR A 45 0.26 -23.50 -0.95
N VAL A 46 -0.53 -23.96 -1.93
CA VAL A 46 -0.49 -23.41 -3.30
C VAL A 46 -0.90 -21.93 -3.31
N ALA A 47 -1.99 -21.60 -2.61
CA ALA A 47 -2.49 -20.23 -2.53
C ALA A 47 -1.54 -19.33 -1.73
N ALA A 48 -0.97 -19.86 -0.63
CA ALA A 48 0.04 -19.17 0.17
C ALA A 48 1.29 -18.83 -0.67
N SER A 49 1.83 -19.82 -1.40
CA SER A 49 2.97 -19.65 -2.30
C SER A 49 2.70 -18.56 -3.36
N GLN A 50 1.49 -18.51 -3.91
CA GLN A 50 1.11 -17.46 -4.87
C GLN A 50 1.11 -16.07 -4.22
N GLN A 51 0.59 -15.93 -2.99
CA GLN A 51 0.61 -14.65 -2.26
C GLN A 51 2.04 -14.21 -1.93
N PHE A 52 2.89 -15.12 -1.47
CA PHE A 52 4.29 -14.79 -1.19
C PHE A 52 5.07 -14.39 -2.46
N LYS A 53 4.79 -15.01 -3.61
CA LYS A 53 5.37 -14.58 -4.90
C LYS A 53 4.97 -13.15 -5.29
N ILE A 54 3.74 -12.72 -5.00
CA ILE A 54 3.31 -11.33 -5.25
C ILE A 54 4.13 -10.35 -4.39
N VAL A 55 4.38 -10.71 -3.12
CA VAL A 55 5.21 -9.92 -2.21
C VAL A 55 6.64 -9.81 -2.74
N GLU A 56 7.24 -10.92 -3.16
CA GLU A 56 8.60 -10.96 -3.73
C GLU A 56 8.76 -10.08 -4.98
N GLN A 57 7.77 -10.12 -5.88
CA GLN A 57 7.82 -9.42 -7.16
C GLN A 57 7.55 -7.90 -7.02
N THR A 58 7.16 -7.43 -5.83
CA THR A 58 6.91 -6.00 -5.61
C THR A 58 8.21 -5.19 -5.72
N ARG A 59 8.27 -4.32 -6.74
CA ARG A 59 9.43 -3.44 -6.97
C ARG A 59 9.46 -2.30 -5.95
N ASN A 60 10.61 -2.09 -5.31
CA ASN A 60 10.85 -0.87 -4.56
C ASN A 60 10.93 0.32 -5.51
N LYS A 61 9.96 1.24 -5.45
CA LYS A 61 10.19 2.61 -5.90
C LYS A 61 11.06 3.30 -4.85
N ALA A 62 12.09 4.02 -5.27
CA ALA A 62 12.96 4.75 -4.36
C ALA A 62 12.13 5.77 -3.55
N SER A 63 11.84 5.44 -2.29
CA SER A 63 11.23 6.37 -1.34
C SER A 63 12.33 7.16 -0.64
N LYS A 64 12.06 8.44 -0.36
CA LYS A 64 12.96 9.29 0.43
C LYS A 64 13.11 8.81 1.90
N GLN A 65 12.23 7.91 2.34
CA GLN A 65 12.23 7.38 3.70
C GLN A 65 13.04 6.07 3.78
N LYS A 66 14.25 6.15 4.37
CA LYS A 66 15.21 5.04 4.45
C LYS A 66 14.66 3.84 5.25
N GLU A 67 13.97 4.08 6.36
CA GLU A 67 13.40 3.02 7.21
C GLU A 67 12.37 2.17 6.46
N SER A 68 11.47 2.82 5.71
CA SER A 68 10.48 2.13 4.88
C SER A 68 11.12 1.21 3.85
N ASN A 69 12.27 1.58 3.27
CA ASN A 69 12.98 0.73 2.31
C ASN A 69 13.58 -0.53 2.95
N ALA A 70 14.06 -0.43 4.20
CA ALA A 70 14.59 -1.56 4.95
C ALA A 70 13.47 -2.54 5.33
N GLU A 71 12.35 -2.03 5.87
CA GLU A 71 11.18 -2.84 6.22
C GLU A 71 10.57 -3.54 5.00
N LEU A 72 10.43 -2.83 3.87
CA LEU A 72 10.00 -3.41 2.60
C LEU A 72 10.92 -4.57 2.16
N SER A 73 12.23 -4.45 2.42
CA SER A 73 13.21 -5.46 2.05
C SER A 73 13.14 -6.68 2.96
N LEU A 74 12.97 -6.46 4.27
CA LEU A 74 12.78 -7.52 5.25
C LEU A 74 11.54 -8.36 4.95
N ILE A 75 10.39 -7.73 4.67
CA ILE A 75 9.15 -8.44 4.34
C ILE A 75 9.33 -9.29 3.08
N ARG A 76 10.00 -8.76 2.05
CA ARG A 76 10.30 -9.51 0.82
C ARG A 76 11.20 -10.70 1.06
N GLU A 77 12.23 -10.56 1.89
CA GLU A 77 13.14 -11.65 2.20
C GLU A 77 12.44 -12.78 2.97
N ASN A 78 11.59 -12.43 3.94
CA ASN A 78 10.75 -13.40 4.63
C ASN A 78 9.77 -14.09 3.66
N ALA A 79 9.17 -13.35 2.71
CA ALA A 79 8.29 -13.96 1.71
C ALA A 79 9.03 -15.02 0.86
N LYS A 80 10.30 -14.81 0.49
CA LYS A 80 11.12 -15.84 -0.20
C LYS A 80 11.24 -17.12 0.60
N PHE A 81 11.50 -16.99 1.90
CA PHE A 81 11.55 -18.14 2.79
C PHE A 81 10.22 -18.91 2.77
N TYR A 82 9.09 -18.21 2.93
CA TYR A 82 7.79 -18.88 2.95
C TYR A 82 7.34 -19.43 1.59
N THR A 83 7.74 -18.81 0.48
CA THR A 83 7.54 -19.39 -0.86
C THR A 83 8.24 -20.75 -0.96
N ALA A 84 9.46 -20.87 -0.42
CA ALA A 84 10.19 -22.13 -0.40
C ALA A 84 9.59 -23.16 0.56
N VAL A 85 9.05 -22.73 1.71
CA VAL A 85 8.32 -23.62 2.63
C VAL A 85 7.04 -24.19 2.01
N CYS A 86 6.39 -23.43 1.13
CA CYS A 86 5.17 -23.86 0.44
C CYS A 86 5.42 -24.69 -0.82
N ALA A 87 6.67 -24.85 -1.27
CA ALA A 87 7.06 -25.55 -2.49
C ALA A 87 7.22 -27.06 -2.26
#